data_AF-A0A2H6H999-F1
#
_entry.id   AF-A0A2H6H999-F1
#
_cell.length_a   1.000
_cell.length_b   1.000
_cell.length_c   1.000
_cell.angle_alpha   90.00
_cell.angle_beta   90.00
_cell.angle_gamma   90.00
#
_symmetry.space_group_name_H-M   'P 1'
#
loop_
_entity.id
_entity.type
_entity.pdbx_description
1 polymer ?
#
loop_
_entity_poly.entity_id
_entity_poly.type
_entity_poly.pdbx_seq_one_letter_code
_entity_poly.pdbx_strand_id
1 'polypeptide(L)'
;MYLTYQVHNEAIVIPENIDAIRALAGRPDATASIEATDRALGITTSFLPATTLPIDHVGGGDMEHPALAAVRARHAEFAAVGFKGAEEPTSEENRS
;
A
#
# COMPACT_ATOMS: atom_id res chain seq x y z
N MET A 1 2.02 14.05 -5.01
CA MET A 1 0.88 13.57 -4.20
C MET A 1 1.47 12.89 -2.98
N TYR A 2 0.98 13.17 -1.78
CA TYR A 2 1.40 12.50 -0.54
C TYR A 2 0.27 11.62 -0.06
N LEU A 3 0.53 10.33 0.09
CA LEU A 3 -0.44 9.35 0.59
C LEU A 3 0.27 8.48 1.64
N THR A 4 -0.39 8.26 2.76
CA THR A 4 -0.01 7.25 3.74
C THR A 4 -1.10 6.18 3.73
N TYR A 5 -0.71 4.92 3.63
CA TYR A 5 -1.58 3.76 3.77
C TYR A 5 -0.96 2.77 4.74
N GLN A 6 -1.79 1.92 5.33
CA GLN A 6 -1.38 0.89 6.28
C GLN A 6 -1.37 -0.47 5.59
N VAL A 7 -0.49 -1.37 6.05
CA VAL A 7 -0.38 -2.73 5.52
C VAL A 7 -0.48 -3.72 6.68
N HIS A 8 -1.38 -4.69 6.57
CA HIS A 8 -1.41 -5.84 7.48
C HIS A 8 -0.41 -6.90 6.98
N ASN A 9 0.83 -6.83 7.47
CA ASN A 9 1.96 -7.64 6.99
C ASN A 9 1.70 -9.15 7.01
N GLU A 10 0.94 -9.65 8.00
CA GLU A 10 0.71 -11.09 8.15
C GLU A 10 -0.29 -11.66 7.15
N ALA A 11 -1.08 -10.81 6.47
CA ALA A 11 -2.20 -11.25 5.64
C ALA A 11 -2.16 -10.73 4.21
N ILE A 12 -1.39 -9.66 3.95
CA ILE A 12 -1.38 -8.97 2.65
C ILE A 12 -0.96 -9.87 1.47
N VAL A 13 -0.26 -10.97 1.72
CA VAL A 13 0.22 -11.90 0.68
C VAL A 13 -0.67 -13.13 0.47
N ILE A 14 -1.72 -13.29 1.30
CA ILE A 14 -2.59 -14.47 1.25
C ILE A 14 -3.32 -14.56 -0.11
N PRO A 15 -3.96 -13.48 -0.62
CA PRO A 15 -4.65 -13.52 -1.91
C PRO A 15 -3.73 -13.87 -3.09
N GLU A 16 -2.54 -13.31 -3.10
CA GLU A 16 -1.55 -13.38 -4.18
C GLU A 16 -1.02 -14.80 -4.33
N ASN A 17 -0.81 -15.50 -3.21
CA ASN A 17 -0.40 -16.90 -3.23
C ASN A 17 -1.48 -17.79 -3.86
N ILE A 18 -2.76 -17.55 -3.58
CA ILE A 18 -3.86 -18.31 -4.15
C ILE A 18 -3.93 -18.09 -5.67
N ASP A 19 -3.80 -16.84 -6.11
CA ASP A 19 -3.83 -16.49 -7.53
C ASP A 19 -2.60 -17.02 -8.27
N ALA A 20 -1.41 -16.97 -7.66
CA ALA A 20 -0.19 -17.56 -8.20
C ALA A 20 -0.32 -19.07 -8.39
N ILE A 21 -0.89 -19.80 -7.42
CA ILE A 21 -1.15 -21.24 -7.55
C ILE A 21 -2.05 -21.54 -8.74
N ARG A 22 -3.13 -20.75 -8.95
CA ARG A 22 -4.04 -20.96 -10.08
C ARG A 22 -3.38 -20.64 -11.42
N ALA A 23 -2.55 -19.60 -11.47
CA ALA A 23 -1.76 -19.27 -12.65
C ALA A 23 -0.79 -20.41 -13.01
N LEU A 24 -0.07 -20.95 -12.02
CA LEU A 24 0.84 -22.09 -12.20
C LEU A 24 0.10 -23.38 -12.60
N ALA A 25 -1.14 -23.57 -12.12
CA ALA A 25 -1.99 -24.70 -12.49
C ALA A 25 -2.64 -24.56 -13.88
N GLY A 26 -2.36 -23.50 -14.63
CA GLY A 26 -2.84 -23.30 -16.00
C GLY A 26 -4.26 -22.75 -16.11
N ARG A 27 -4.80 -22.11 -15.06
CA ARG A 27 -6.07 -21.37 -15.17
C ARG A 27 -5.82 -20.00 -15.83
N PRO A 28 -6.50 -19.67 -16.95
CA PRO A 28 -6.03 -18.60 -17.83
C PRO A 28 -6.58 -17.20 -17.52
N ASP A 29 -7.64 -17.06 -16.72
CA ASP A 29 -8.21 -15.73 -16.45
C ASP A 29 -7.81 -15.21 -15.07
N ALA A 30 -6.94 -14.20 -15.07
CA ALA A 30 -6.48 -13.52 -13.87
C ALA A 30 -7.65 -12.81 -13.15
N THR A 31 -8.56 -12.20 -13.90
CA THR A 31 -9.71 -11.46 -13.34
C THR A 31 -10.63 -12.43 -12.59
N ALA A 32 -11.03 -13.54 -13.22
CA ALA A 32 -11.82 -14.55 -12.54
C ALA A 32 -11.11 -15.19 -11.33
N SER A 33 -9.76 -15.28 -11.34
CA SER A 33 -9.01 -15.75 -10.19
C SER A 33 -9.12 -14.78 -9.01
N ILE A 34 -8.83 -13.50 -9.26
CA ILE A 34 -8.90 -12.43 -8.27
C ILE A 34 -10.32 -12.34 -7.71
N GLU A 35 -11.35 -12.29 -8.56
CA GLU A 35 -12.74 -12.24 -8.10
C GLU A 35 -13.13 -13.47 -7.26
N ALA A 36 -12.63 -14.66 -7.63
CA ALA A 36 -12.88 -15.86 -6.84
C ALA A 36 -12.16 -15.83 -5.48
N THR A 37 -10.93 -15.30 -5.44
CA THR A 37 -10.15 -15.09 -4.22
C THR A 37 -10.84 -14.06 -3.32
N ASP A 38 -11.21 -12.92 -3.86
CA ASP A 38 -11.88 -11.84 -3.15
C ASP A 38 -13.18 -12.31 -2.52
N ARG A 39 -14.03 -13.00 -3.29
CA ARG A 39 -15.29 -13.57 -2.77
C ARG A 39 -15.05 -14.62 -1.69
N ALA A 40 -14.01 -15.45 -1.81
CA ALA A 40 -13.73 -16.51 -0.85
C ALA A 40 -13.15 -15.97 0.47
N LEU A 41 -12.35 -14.91 0.41
CA LEU A 41 -11.71 -14.28 1.56
C LEU A 41 -12.51 -13.12 2.16
N GLY A 42 -13.60 -12.70 1.50
CA GLY A 42 -14.41 -11.56 1.94
C GLY A 42 -13.71 -10.21 1.73
N ILE A 43 -12.87 -10.10 0.71
CA ILE A 43 -12.17 -8.85 0.36
C ILE A 43 -13.19 -7.87 -0.23
N THR A 44 -13.15 -6.63 0.25
CA THR A 44 -14.04 -5.54 -0.18
C THR A 44 -13.21 -4.40 -0.73
N THR A 45 -13.67 -3.81 -1.83
CA THR A 45 -13.09 -2.60 -2.44
C THR A 45 -13.67 -1.30 -1.87
N SER A 46 -14.73 -1.38 -1.06
CA SER A 46 -15.40 -0.22 -0.46
C SER A 46 -15.61 -0.44 1.04
N PHE A 47 -14.73 0.17 1.84
CA PHE A 47 -14.82 0.10 3.30
C PHE A 47 -15.80 1.12 3.89
N LEU A 48 -16.25 2.09 3.09
CA LEU A 48 -17.26 3.07 3.47
C LEU A 48 -18.63 2.62 2.95
N PRO A 49 -19.70 2.70 3.77
CA PRO A 49 -21.05 2.45 3.27
C PRO A 49 -21.40 3.46 2.17
N ALA A 50 -22.23 3.05 1.21
CA ALA A 50 -22.69 3.92 0.11
C ALA A 50 -23.41 5.20 0.58
N THR A 51 -23.78 5.24 1.87
CA THR A 51 -24.39 6.39 2.55
C THR A 51 -23.37 7.34 3.18
N THR A 52 -22.07 7.04 3.15
CA THR A 52 -21.04 7.96 3.63
C THR A 52 -20.98 9.16 2.70
N LEU A 53 -21.53 10.27 3.17
CA LEU A 53 -21.36 11.56 2.51
C LEU A 53 -19.92 12.04 2.74
N PRO A 54 -19.27 12.67 1.74
CA PRO A 54 -17.99 13.34 1.95
C PRO A 54 -18.12 14.32 3.11
N ILE A 55 -17.16 14.30 4.03
CA ILE A 55 -17.09 15.32 5.08
C ILE A 55 -16.73 16.63 4.39
N ASP A 56 -17.59 17.64 4.50
CA ASP A 56 -17.26 18.99 4.03
C ASP A 56 -15.94 19.42 4.66
N HIS A 57 -14.94 19.61 3.81
CA HIS A 57 -13.63 20.07 4.25
C HIS A 57 -13.83 21.49 4.81
N VAL A 58 -13.27 21.79 5.99
CA VAL A 58 -13.41 23.11 6.65
C VAL A 58 -12.73 24.25 5.87
N GLY A 59 -12.18 23.96 4.69
CA GLY A 59 -11.75 24.94 3.69
C GLY A 59 -12.05 24.41 2.28
N GLY A 60 -12.74 25.21 1.46
CA GLY A 60 -13.09 24.83 0.09
C GLY A 60 -11.87 24.47 -0.77
N GLY A 61 -12.08 23.63 -1.78
CA GLY A 61 -11.02 23.05 -2.64
C GLY A 61 -10.14 24.05 -3.42
N ASP A 62 -10.47 25.33 -3.36
CA ASP A 62 -9.71 26.44 -3.98
C ASP A 62 -8.74 27.14 -3.00
N MET A 63 -8.61 26.64 -1.77
CA MET A 63 -7.71 27.24 -0.79
C MET A 63 -6.26 26.85 -1.11
N GLU A 64 -5.47 27.82 -1.56
CA GLU A 64 -4.02 27.66 -1.73
C GLU A 64 -3.40 27.10 -0.45
N HIS A 65 -2.66 26.00 -0.58
CA HIS A 65 -1.99 25.33 0.53
C HIS A 65 -0.49 25.68 0.51
N PRO A 66 -0.06 26.83 1.08
CA PRO A 66 1.32 27.30 0.98
C PRO A 66 2.33 26.32 1.60
N ALA A 67 1.91 25.53 2.59
CA ALA A 67 2.74 24.47 3.19
C ALA A 67 3.04 23.32 2.21
N LEU A 68 2.22 23.13 1.16
CA LEU A 68 2.38 22.03 0.21
C LEU A 68 3.67 22.16 -0.62
N ALA A 69 4.11 23.38 -0.92
CA ALA A 69 5.39 23.63 -1.60
C ALA A 69 6.59 23.21 -0.74
N ALA A 70 6.56 23.51 0.56
CA ALA A 70 7.60 23.10 1.51
C ALA A 70 7.62 21.58 1.71
N VAL A 71 6.45 20.95 1.80
CA VAL A 71 6.32 19.48 1.87
C VAL A 71 6.88 18.83 0.58
N ARG A 72 6.66 19.45 -0.58
CA ARG A 72 7.22 19.02 -1.88
C ARG A 72 8.75 19.08 -1.93
N ALA A 73 9.34 20.19 -1.49
CA ALA A 73 10.79 20.35 -1.45
C ALA A 73 11.44 19.32 -0.50
N ARG A 74 10.88 19.16 0.70
CA ARG A 74 11.41 18.23 1.70
C ARG A 74 11.32 16.76 1.26
N HIS A 75 10.31 16.39 0.48
CA HIS A 75 10.20 15.05 -0.07
C HIS A 75 11.23 14.74 -1.17
N ALA A 76 11.60 15.73 -2.00
CA ALA A 76 12.64 15.53 -3.01
C ALA A 76 13.99 15.19 -2.35
N GLU A 77 14.27 15.80 -1.19
CA GLU A 77 15.44 15.48 -0.38
C GLU A 77 15.37 14.05 0.19
N PHE A 78 14.22 13.62 0.70
CA PHE A 78 14.06 12.26 1.24
C PHE A 78 14.07 11.17 0.16
N ALA A 79 13.52 11.44 -1.02
CA ALA A 79 13.54 10.53 -2.16
C ALA A 79 14.97 10.24 -2.65
N ALA A 80 15.89 11.19 -2.49
CA ALA A 80 17.30 11.01 -2.84
C ALA A 80 18.05 10.09 -1.86
N VAL A 81 17.54 9.91 -0.64
CA VAL A 81 18.21 9.11 0.40
C VAL A 81 17.80 7.64 0.36
N GLY A 82 16.61 7.33 -0.17
CA GLY A 82 16.09 5.96 -0.28
C GLY A 82 15.85 5.29 1.09
N PHE A 83 14.80 4.49 1.21
CA PHE A 83 14.57 3.69 2.42
C PHE A 83 15.48 2.45 2.36
N LYS A 84 16.65 2.50 3.02
CA LYS A 84 17.43 1.29 3.32
C LYS A 84 16.74 0.58 4.50
N GLY A 85 16.03 -0.51 4.18
CA GLY A 85 15.54 -1.44 5.20
C GLY A 85 16.69 -1.89 6.10
N ALA A 86 16.41 -2.10 7.38
CA ALA A 86 17.40 -2.53 8.35
C ALA A 86 17.99 -3.89 7.94
N GLU A 87 19.18 -3.88 7.33
CA GLU A 87 20.05 -5.06 7.32
C GLU A 87 20.57 -5.26 8.75
N GLU A 88 20.38 -6.46 9.30
CA GLU A 88 20.94 -6.85 10.60
C GLU A 88 22.45 -6.56 10.63
N PRO A 89 23.00 -5.95 11.69
CA PRO A 89 24.44 -5.79 11.80
C PRO A 89 25.08 -7.15 12.03
N THR A 90 25.63 -7.77 10.98
CA THR A 90 26.66 -8.81 11.14
C THR A 90 27.93 -8.13 11.64
N SER A 91 28.05 -7.93 12.95
CA SER A 91 29.32 -7.53 13.55
C SER A 91 30.32 -8.69 13.43
N GLU A 92 31.35 -8.52 12.61
CA GLU A 92 32.56 -9.35 12.57
C GLU A 92 33.43 -9.15 13.83
N GLU A 93 32.85 -9.27 15.04
CA GLU A 93 33.61 -9.18 16.30
C GLU A 93 33.84 -10.55 16.98
N ASN A 94 33.66 -11.65 16.23
CA ASN A 94 34.04 -12.99 16.67
C ASN A 94 35.03 -13.66 15.71
N ARG A 95 36.09 -12.94 15.35
CA ARG A 95 37.33 -13.57 14.90
C ARG A 95 38.45 -13.22 15.87
N SER A 96 38.81 -14.22 16.65
CA SER A 96 40.06 -14.33 17.41
C SER A 96 41.29 -14.04 16.56
#